data_AF-A0A392MWQ9-F1
#
_entry.id   AF-A0A392MWQ9-F1
#
_cell.length_a   1.000
_cell.length_b   1.000
_cell.length_c   1.000
_cell.angle_alpha   90.00
_cell.angle_beta   90.00
_cell.angle_gamma   90.00
#
_symmetry.space_group_name_H-M   'P 1'
#
loop_
_entity.id
_entity.type
_entity.pdbx_description
1 polymer ?
#
loop_
_entity_poly.entity_id
_entity_poly.type
_entity_poly.pdbx_seq_one_letter_code
_entity_poly.pdbx_strand_id
1 'polypeptide(L)'
;MVLSPSLENHIVPTYELLYRLLQSDKETIDVVIHNPYLLSNCRVPHNITLLVENGVKDSTIGRLLRTHSRALDTKKTYMLKLVKELKDLGFNPSKTTFGIALEAKQSVNKTLWKEKVDAFKKWGWSDEDVIEAFRRNPQCMLTSIDKINLVMSFWVDQLGWDARALAKGPSALTNSLEKRIIPRASVAQFLLKKGLRKKTASLTWLVVMSEKLFLD
;
A
#
# COMPACT_ATOMS: atom_id res chain seq x y z
N MET A 1 28.28 10.72 1.41
CA MET A 1 28.97 11.29 0.23
C MET A 1 28.75 10.31 -0.92
N VAL A 2 28.17 10.76 -2.03
CA VAL A 2 27.72 9.85 -3.12
C VAL A 2 28.90 9.26 -3.90
N LEU A 3 30.04 9.96 -3.92
CA LEU A 3 31.25 9.58 -4.66
C LEU A 3 32.30 8.83 -3.81
N SER A 4 31.95 8.38 -2.59
CA SER A 4 32.86 7.52 -1.81
C SER A 4 33.03 6.11 -2.39
N PRO A 5 32.02 5.48 -3.04
CA PRO A 5 32.18 4.13 -3.56
C PRO A 5 32.86 4.09 -4.93
N SER A 6 33.47 2.94 -5.26
CA SER A 6 34.12 2.71 -6.55
C SER A 6 33.15 2.86 -7.71
N LEU A 7 33.56 3.64 -8.73
CA LEU A 7 32.78 3.81 -9.95
C LEU A 7 32.52 2.47 -10.64
N GLU A 8 33.60 1.75 -10.94
CA GLU A 8 33.57 0.48 -11.69
C GLU A 8 32.97 -0.66 -10.86
N ASN A 9 33.31 -0.76 -9.58
CA ASN A 9 32.92 -1.91 -8.75
C ASN A 9 31.60 -1.72 -7.99
N HIS A 10 31.03 -0.51 -7.98
CA HIS A 10 29.80 -0.24 -7.22
C HIS A 10 28.77 0.58 -8.00
N ILE A 11 29.15 1.78 -8.45
CA ILE A 11 28.19 2.72 -9.06
C ILE A 11 27.63 2.16 -10.37
N VAL A 12 28.50 1.71 -11.29
CA VAL A 12 28.11 1.15 -12.59
C VAL A 12 27.24 -0.11 -12.43
N PRO A 13 27.64 -1.15 -11.68
CA PRO A 13 26.79 -2.33 -11.47
C PRO A 13 25.44 -2.02 -10.81
N THR A 14 25.41 -1.05 -9.90
CA THR A 14 24.16 -0.64 -9.25
C THR A 14 23.25 0.09 -10.24
N TYR A 15 23.80 0.97 -11.08
CA TYR A 15 23.03 1.62 -12.15
C TYR A 15 22.44 0.60 -13.12
N GLU A 16 23.24 -0.36 -13.58
CA GLU A 16 22.78 -1.44 -14.48
C GLU A 16 21.65 -2.27 -13.86
N LEU A 17 21.75 -2.58 -12.55
CA LEU A 17 20.68 -3.26 -11.81
C LEU A 17 19.39 -2.43 -11.77
N LEU A 18 19.49 -1.12 -11.52
CA LEU A 18 18.32 -0.23 -11.52
C LEU A 18 17.72 -0.12 -12.93
N TYR A 19 18.55 0.02 -13.96
CA TYR A 19 18.14 0.05 -15.35
C TYR A 19 17.40 -1.23 -15.73
N ARG A 20 17.90 -2.41 -15.35
CA ARG A 20 17.22 -3.70 -15.56
C ARG A 20 15.82 -3.75 -14.92
N LEU A 21 15.61 -3.08 -13.78
CA LEU A 21 14.33 -3.06 -13.09
C LEU A 21 13.34 -2.05 -13.66
N LEU A 22 13.85 -0.92 -14.16
CA LEU A 22 13.05 0.22 -14.62
C LEU A 22 12.83 0.20 -16.14
N GLN A 23 13.73 -0.45 -16.89
CA GLN A 23 13.71 -0.58 -18.36
C GLN A 23 13.67 0.78 -19.07
N SER A 24 14.27 1.82 -18.47
CA SER A 24 14.31 3.19 -18.99
C SER A 24 15.46 3.98 -18.37
N ASP A 25 16.33 4.57 -19.21
CA ASP A 25 17.39 5.47 -18.74
C ASP A 25 16.81 6.70 -18.05
N LYS A 26 15.78 7.30 -18.64
CA LYS A 26 15.11 8.47 -18.05
C LYS A 26 14.60 8.15 -16.65
N GLU A 27 13.85 7.05 -16.48
CA GLU A 27 13.34 6.69 -15.15
C GLU A 27 14.45 6.36 -14.16
N THR A 28 15.52 5.71 -14.63
CA THR A 28 16.67 5.35 -13.79
C THR A 28 17.39 6.60 -13.28
N ILE A 29 17.65 7.54 -14.18
CA ILE A 29 18.24 8.84 -13.86
C ILE A 29 17.33 9.62 -12.91
N ASP A 30 16.02 9.69 -13.17
CA ASP A 30 15.07 10.40 -12.31
C ASP A 30 15.06 9.84 -10.88
N VAL A 31 15.06 8.51 -10.72
CA VAL A 31 15.11 7.84 -9.41
C VAL A 31 16.44 8.11 -8.69
N VAL A 32 17.56 8.08 -9.40
CA VAL A 32 18.89 8.37 -8.85
C VAL A 32 19.02 9.85 -8.46
N ILE A 33 18.53 10.78 -9.27
CA ILE A 33 18.51 12.22 -8.94
C ILE A 33 17.69 12.46 -7.68
N HIS A 34 16.52 11.81 -7.58
CA HIS A 34 15.65 11.94 -6.41
C HIS A 34 16.28 11.32 -5.16
N ASN A 35 17.02 10.21 -5.30
CA ASN A 35 17.71 9.57 -4.19
C ASN A 35 19.12 9.08 -4.58
N PRO A 36 20.14 9.96 -4.51
CA PRO A 36 21.52 9.62 -4.88
C PRO A 36 22.15 8.54 -3.98
N TYR A 37 21.57 8.28 -2.81
CA TYR A 37 22.03 7.21 -1.92
C TYR A 37 21.84 5.81 -2.51
N LEU A 38 20.98 5.66 -3.53
CA LEU A 38 20.81 4.39 -4.21
C LEU A 38 22.10 3.88 -4.86
N LEU A 39 22.90 4.79 -5.41
CA LEU A 39 24.17 4.44 -6.06
C LEU A 39 25.35 4.36 -5.09
N SER A 40 25.19 4.83 -3.85
CA SER A 40 26.29 4.87 -2.88
C SER A 40 26.15 3.91 -1.70
N ASN A 41 24.98 3.29 -1.56
CA ASN A 41 24.69 2.41 -0.45
C ASN A 41 24.64 0.95 -0.90
N CYS A 42 25.60 0.15 -0.44
CA CYS A 42 25.68 -1.27 -0.76
C CYS A 42 24.43 -2.06 -0.33
N ARG A 43 23.63 -1.59 0.63
CA ARG A 43 22.42 -2.31 1.08
C ARG A 43 21.35 -2.41 0.00
N VAL A 44 21.24 -1.40 -0.86
CA VAL A 44 20.19 -1.32 -1.89
C VAL A 44 20.29 -2.48 -2.89
N PRO A 45 21.43 -2.69 -3.60
CA PRO A 45 21.55 -3.82 -4.53
C PRO A 45 21.41 -5.18 -3.84
N HIS A 46 21.89 -5.33 -2.60
CA HIS A 46 21.72 -6.55 -1.82
C HIS A 46 20.24 -6.83 -1.50
N ASN A 47 19.48 -5.82 -1.07
CA ASN A 47 18.07 -5.97 -0.74
C ASN A 47 17.22 -6.19 -2.01
N ILE A 48 17.58 -5.57 -3.13
CA ILE A 48 16.95 -5.86 -4.43
C ILE A 48 17.14 -7.34 -4.78
N THR A 49 18.38 -7.84 -4.73
CA THR A 49 18.70 -9.25 -5.03
C THR A 49 17.91 -10.19 -4.13
N LEU A 50 17.89 -9.91 -2.82
CA LEU A 50 17.10 -10.66 -1.84
C LEU A 50 15.61 -10.69 -2.19
N LEU A 51 15.01 -9.55 -2.60
CA LEU A 51 13.60 -9.50 -2.97
C LEU A 51 13.32 -10.33 -4.23
N VAL A 52 14.19 -10.26 -5.24
CA VAL A 52 14.11 -11.08 -6.45
C VAL A 52 14.19 -12.57 -6.11
N GLU A 53 15.19 -12.99 -5.32
CA GLU A 53 15.36 -14.36 -4.84
C GLU A 53 14.14 -14.86 -4.03
N ASN A 54 13.42 -13.94 -3.39
CA ASN A 54 12.21 -14.24 -2.64
C ASN A 54 10.91 -14.20 -3.48
N GLY A 55 11.02 -14.04 -4.80
CA GLY A 55 9.91 -14.11 -5.75
C GLY A 55 9.18 -12.79 -6.00
N VAL A 56 9.75 -11.66 -5.57
CA VAL A 56 9.17 -10.33 -5.86
C VAL A 56 9.47 -9.96 -7.31
N LYS A 57 8.43 -9.61 -8.06
CA LYS A 57 8.57 -9.22 -9.47
C LYS A 57 9.38 -7.94 -9.62
N ASP A 58 10.21 -7.89 -10.67
CA ASP A 58 10.96 -6.69 -11.05
C ASP A 58 10.06 -5.46 -11.18
N SER A 59 8.86 -5.59 -11.79
CA SER A 59 7.90 -4.49 -11.89
C SER A 59 7.41 -3.96 -10.54
N THR A 60 7.34 -4.82 -9.52
CA THR A 60 6.98 -4.41 -8.15
C THR A 60 8.14 -3.69 -7.47
N ILE A 61 9.38 -4.15 -7.66
CA ILE A 61 10.60 -3.50 -7.16
C ILE A 61 10.81 -2.15 -7.88
N GLY A 62 10.65 -2.10 -9.20
CA GLY A 62 10.72 -0.87 -9.99
C GLY A 62 9.69 0.17 -9.54
N ARG A 63 8.48 -0.26 -9.17
CA ARG A 63 7.51 0.65 -8.54
C ARG A 63 8.00 1.18 -7.20
N LEU A 64 8.54 0.32 -6.33
CA LEU A 64 9.11 0.76 -5.04
C LEU A 64 10.26 1.75 -5.22
N LEU A 65 11.12 1.54 -6.23
CA LEU A 65 12.18 2.48 -6.59
C LEU A 65 11.62 3.85 -6.97
N ARG A 66 10.52 3.89 -7.75
CA ARG A 66 9.89 5.15 -8.16
C ARG A 66 9.17 5.86 -7.02
N THR A 67 8.46 5.13 -6.16
CA THR A 67 7.58 5.75 -5.16
C THR A 67 8.24 5.91 -3.80
N HIS A 68 9.06 4.95 -3.36
CA HIS A 68 9.57 4.86 -2.00
C HIS A 68 10.93 4.16 -1.94
N SER A 69 11.92 4.65 -2.70
CA SER A 69 13.24 4.00 -2.83
C SER A 69 13.97 3.78 -1.50
N ARG A 70 13.72 4.62 -0.49
CA ARG A 70 14.23 4.46 0.88
C ARG A 70 13.78 3.16 1.56
N ALA A 71 12.67 2.56 1.14
CA ALA A 71 12.23 1.26 1.64
C ALA A 71 13.23 0.13 1.35
N LEU A 72 14.14 0.33 0.38
CA LEU A 72 15.20 -0.63 0.04
C LEU A 72 16.50 -0.38 0.79
N ASP A 73 16.64 0.74 1.51
CA ASP A 73 17.81 1.06 2.32
C ASP A 73 17.60 0.64 3.78
N THR A 74 17.64 -0.68 4.01
CA THR A 74 17.61 -1.24 5.37
C THR A 74 18.63 -2.35 5.55
N LYS A 75 18.90 -2.72 6.81
CA LYS A 75 19.79 -3.84 7.12
C LYS A 75 19.24 -5.12 6.50
N LYS A 76 20.09 -5.93 5.86
CA LYS A 76 19.73 -7.22 5.24
C LYS A 76 18.92 -8.12 6.18
N THR A 77 19.33 -8.21 7.45
CA THR A 77 18.65 -9.03 8.48
C THR A 77 17.23 -8.56 8.75
N TYR A 78 17.00 -7.24 8.73
CA TYR A 78 15.67 -6.66 8.88
C TYR A 78 14.81 -6.92 7.65
N MET A 79 15.36 -6.72 6.44
CA MET A 79 14.65 -7.00 5.19
C MET A 79 14.22 -8.47 5.10
N LEU A 80 15.10 -9.42 5.44
CA LEU A 80 14.76 -10.85 5.50
C LEU A 80 13.62 -11.13 6.47
N LYS A 81 13.68 -10.55 7.68
CA LYS A 81 12.61 -10.70 8.68
C LYS A 81 11.28 -10.17 8.15
N LEU A 82 11.30 -9.00 7.52
CA LEU A 82 10.10 -8.38 6.96
C LEU A 82 9.49 -9.21 5.82
N VAL A 83 10.32 -9.71 4.90
CA VAL A 83 9.86 -10.60 3.82
C VAL A 83 9.21 -11.86 4.38
N LYS A 84 9.80 -12.45 5.44
CA LYS A 84 9.22 -13.61 6.12
C LYS A 84 7.88 -13.26 6.78
N GLU A 85 7.82 -12.18 7.55
CA GLU A 85 6.59 -11.70 8.20
C GLU A 85 5.45 -11.52 7.19
N LEU A 86 5.72 -10.90 6.04
CA LEU A 86 4.70 -10.70 5.00
C LEU A 86 4.23 -12.01 4.37
N LYS A 87 5.14 -12.98 4.18
CA LYS A 87 4.76 -14.32 3.70
C LYS A 87 3.88 -15.04 4.74
N ASP A 88 4.23 -14.95 6.02
CA ASP A 88 3.47 -15.56 7.12
C ASP A 88 2.07 -14.92 7.27
N LEU A 89 1.93 -13.62 6.95
CA LEU A 89 0.64 -12.92 6.83
C LEU A 89 -0.16 -13.28 5.56
N GLY A 90 0.37 -14.15 4.70
CA GLY A 90 -0.31 -14.65 3.50
C GLY A 90 -0.15 -13.76 2.26
N PHE A 91 0.79 -12.81 2.24
CA PHE A 91 1.08 -12.07 1.02
C PHE A 91 1.88 -12.93 0.03
N ASN A 92 1.43 -12.94 -1.22
CA ASN A 92 2.17 -13.57 -2.31
C ASN A 92 3.22 -12.59 -2.88
N PRO A 93 4.53 -12.89 -2.80
CA PRO A 93 5.60 -12.01 -3.30
C PRO A 93 5.46 -11.60 -4.77
N SER A 94 4.86 -12.46 -5.60
CA SER A 94 4.65 -12.19 -7.03
C SER A 94 3.58 -11.13 -7.31
N LYS A 95 2.79 -10.73 -6.29
CA LYS A 95 1.70 -9.76 -6.42
C LYS A 95 2.16 -8.38 -6.00
N THR A 96 1.66 -7.39 -6.72
CA THR A 96 1.87 -5.97 -6.45
C THR A 96 1.50 -5.56 -5.01
N THR A 97 0.54 -6.24 -4.38
CA THR A 97 0.16 -5.99 -2.97
C THR A 97 1.29 -6.28 -1.99
N PHE A 98 2.18 -7.23 -2.28
CA PHE A 98 3.35 -7.50 -1.44
C PHE A 98 4.26 -6.27 -1.34
N GLY A 99 4.53 -5.61 -2.48
CA GLY A 99 5.34 -4.38 -2.49
C GLY A 99 4.70 -3.26 -1.66
N ILE A 100 3.37 -3.10 -1.72
CA ILE A 100 2.67 -2.09 -0.90
C ILE A 100 2.75 -2.46 0.60
N ALA A 101 2.62 -3.74 0.95
CA ALA A 101 2.74 -4.19 2.33
C ALA A 101 4.15 -3.97 2.88
N LEU A 102 5.17 -4.24 2.06
CA LEU A 102 6.57 -3.94 2.38
C LEU A 102 6.78 -2.45 2.60
N GLU A 103 6.29 -1.62 1.69
CA GLU A 103 6.30 -0.16 1.83
C GLU A 103 5.65 0.30 3.13
N ALA A 104 4.43 -0.17 3.43
CA ALA A 104 3.70 0.18 4.64
C ALA A 104 4.48 -0.17 5.92
N LYS A 105 5.11 -1.34 5.96
CA LYS A 105 5.93 -1.78 7.11
C LYS A 105 7.25 -1.03 7.23
N GLN A 106 7.76 -0.44 6.14
CA GLN A 106 8.98 0.37 6.13
C GLN A 106 8.70 1.84 6.48
N SER A 107 7.59 2.40 6.01
CA SER A 107 7.28 3.82 6.16
C SER A 107 6.52 4.13 7.45
N VAL A 108 5.69 3.20 7.93
CA VAL A 108 4.90 3.37 9.15
C VAL A 108 5.68 2.78 10.33
N ASN A 109 6.23 3.67 11.17
CA ASN A 109 6.93 3.24 12.38
C ASN A 109 5.96 2.55 13.37
N LYS A 110 6.51 1.84 14.37
CA LYS A 110 5.73 1.05 15.32
C LYS A 110 4.71 1.86 16.12
N THR A 111 5.06 3.07 16.53
CA THR A 111 4.16 3.96 17.30
C THR A 111 2.98 4.37 16.45
N LEU A 112 3.24 4.89 15.25
CA LEU A 112 2.20 5.30 14.32
C LEU A 112 1.36 4.11 13.83
N TRP A 113 1.96 2.92 13.69
CA TRP A 113 1.22 1.69 13.38
C TRP A 113 0.18 1.40 14.47
N LYS A 114 0.58 1.48 15.74
CA LYS A 114 -0.33 1.28 16.87
C LYS A 114 -1.43 2.34 16.89
N GLU A 115 -1.10 3.61 16.71
CA GLU A 115 -2.08 4.70 16.65
C GLU A 115 -3.11 4.50 15.52
N LYS A 116 -2.68 4.00 14.35
CA LYS A 116 -3.59 3.64 13.25
C LYS A 116 -4.50 2.46 13.61
N VAL A 117 -3.95 1.43 14.25
CA VAL A 117 -4.74 0.29 14.75
C VAL A 117 -5.79 0.78 15.77
N ASP A 118 -5.38 1.61 16.72
CA ASP A 118 -6.27 2.18 17.74
C ASP A 118 -7.35 3.08 17.11
N ALA A 119 -7.02 3.82 16.04
CA ALA A 119 -7.99 4.57 15.26
C ALA A 119 -9.06 3.65 14.63
N PHE A 120 -8.69 2.50 14.07
CA PHE A 120 -9.68 1.52 13.58
C PHE A 120 -10.51 0.91 14.72
N LYS A 121 -9.87 0.57 15.84
CA LYS A 121 -10.55 0.00 17.02
C LYS A 121 -11.58 0.95 17.61
N LYS A 122 -11.33 2.27 17.59
CA LYS A 122 -12.33 3.29 17.97
C LYS A 122 -13.64 3.16 17.20
N TRP A 123 -13.58 2.69 15.95
CA TRP A 123 -14.75 2.45 15.09
C TRP A 123 -15.29 1.01 15.18
N GLY A 124 -14.85 0.24 16.16
CA GLY A 124 -15.36 -1.11 16.44
C GLY A 124 -14.71 -2.23 15.62
N TRP A 125 -13.56 -1.99 14.99
CA TRP A 125 -12.76 -3.06 14.39
C TRP A 125 -12.04 -3.88 15.48
N SER A 126 -11.98 -5.19 15.28
CA SER A 126 -11.10 -6.11 16.01
C SER A 126 -9.67 -6.07 15.46
N ASP A 127 -8.72 -6.72 16.16
CA ASP A 127 -7.37 -6.92 15.61
C ASP A 127 -7.41 -7.77 14.33
N GLU A 128 -8.31 -8.75 14.28
CA GLU A 128 -8.55 -9.61 13.13
C GLU A 128 -9.09 -8.81 11.93
N ASP A 129 -9.99 -7.85 12.15
CA ASP A 129 -10.49 -6.96 11.10
C ASP A 129 -9.36 -6.11 10.50
N VAL A 130 -8.46 -5.59 11.34
CA VAL A 130 -7.30 -4.82 10.87
C VAL A 130 -6.34 -5.70 10.07
N ILE A 131 -6.05 -6.91 10.54
CA ILE A 131 -5.16 -7.85 9.84
C ILE A 131 -5.77 -8.23 8.48
N GLU A 132 -7.06 -8.56 8.42
CA GLU A 132 -7.74 -8.91 7.18
C GLU A 132 -7.79 -7.71 6.21
N ALA A 133 -8.06 -6.51 6.70
CA ALA A 133 -8.03 -5.29 5.89
C ALA A 133 -6.62 -5.02 5.32
N PHE A 134 -5.58 -5.15 6.15
CA PHE A 134 -4.20 -4.99 5.72
C PHE A 134 -3.82 -6.02 4.64
N ARG A 135 -4.20 -7.29 4.84
CA ARG A 135 -3.96 -8.37 3.88
C ARG A 135 -4.64 -8.13 2.53
N ARG A 136 -5.87 -7.59 2.55
CA ARG A 136 -6.64 -7.26 1.34
C ARG A 136 -6.09 -6.06 0.59
N ASN A 137 -5.80 -4.97 1.31
CA ASN A 137 -5.24 -3.75 0.71
C ASN A 137 -4.34 -3.02 1.71
N PRO A 138 -3.01 -3.23 1.65
CA PRO A 138 -2.06 -2.61 2.58
C PRO A 138 -2.05 -1.07 2.56
N GLN A 139 -2.57 -0.44 1.50
CA GLN A 139 -2.72 1.02 1.42
C GLN A 139 -3.56 1.59 2.56
N CYS A 140 -4.42 0.80 3.22
CA CYS A 140 -5.16 1.28 4.39
C CYS A 140 -4.23 1.75 5.52
N MET A 141 -3.04 1.14 5.67
CA MET A 141 -2.05 1.53 6.69
C MET A 141 -1.20 2.73 6.24
N LEU A 142 -1.16 3.02 4.95
CA LEU A 142 -0.50 4.21 4.40
C LEU A 142 -1.42 5.45 4.43
N THR A 143 -2.72 5.24 4.63
CA THR A 143 -3.72 6.32 4.72
C THR A 143 -3.58 7.08 6.05
N SER A 144 -3.70 8.41 6.04
CA SER A 144 -3.61 9.22 7.27
C SER A 144 -4.72 8.89 8.27
N ILE A 145 -4.46 9.09 9.57
CA ILE A 145 -5.46 8.87 10.63
C ILE A 145 -6.67 9.78 10.42
N ASP A 146 -6.45 11.03 10.02
CA ASP A 146 -7.53 11.99 9.71
C ASP A 146 -8.43 11.48 8.59
N LYS A 147 -7.83 10.94 7.51
CA LYS A 147 -8.58 10.36 6.40
C LYS A 147 -9.37 9.13 6.82
N ILE A 148 -8.79 8.26 7.65
CA ILE A 148 -9.48 7.09 8.23
C ILE A 148 -10.71 7.56 9.01
N ASN A 149 -10.54 8.50 9.95
CA ASN A 149 -11.63 9.02 10.77
C ASN A 149 -12.70 9.73 9.93
N LEU A 150 -12.30 10.48 8.92
CA LEU A 150 -13.22 11.19 8.03
C LEU A 150 -14.11 10.21 7.22
N VAL A 151 -13.51 9.16 6.66
CA VAL A 151 -14.28 8.12 5.93
C VAL A 151 -15.17 7.34 6.89
N MET A 152 -14.66 6.99 8.07
CA MET A 152 -15.42 6.25 9.07
C MET A 152 -16.60 7.04 9.62
N SER A 153 -16.42 8.33 9.94
CA SER A 153 -17.52 9.17 10.43
C SER A 153 -18.61 9.35 9.37
N PHE A 154 -18.23 9.53 8.10
CA PHE A 154 -19.21 9.53 7.02
C PHE A 154 -19.96 8.18 6.95
N TRP A 155 -19.23 7.07 6.95
CA TRP A 155 -19.80 5.73 6.78
C TRP A 155 -20.71 5.31 7.95
N VAL A 156 -20.25 5.52 9.18
CA VAL A 156 -20.91 5.05 10.39
C VAL A 156 -21.91 6.07 10.89
N ASP A 157 -21.47 7.30 11.14
CA ASP A 157 -22.32 8.29 11.81
C ASP A 157 -23.39 8.85 10.86
N GLN A 158 -23.02 9.16 9.61
CA GLN A 158 -23.97 9.78 8.67
C GLN A 158 -24.84 8.77 7.94
N LEU A 159 -24.28 7.62 7.52
CA LEU A 159 -25.04 6.61 6.78
C LEU A 159 -25.64 5.51 7.69
N GLY A 160 -25.16 5.36 8.92
CA GLY A 160 -25.58 4.30 9.83
C GLY A 160 -25.08 2.91 9.41
N TRP A 161 -24.01 2.83 8.62
CA TRP A 161 -23.51 1.56 8.08
C TRP A 161 -22.46 0.93 8.98
N ASP A 162 -22.41 -0.41 9.01
CA ASP A 162 -21.46 -1.16 9.84
C ASP A 162 -20.01 -0.86 9.42
N ALA A 163 -19.21 -0.38 10.37
CA ALA A 163 -17.79 -0.09 10.18
C ALA A 163 -17.01 -1.32 9.70
N ARG A 164 -17.37 -2.53 10.17
CA ARG A 164 -16.68 -3.78 9.78
C ARG A 164 -16.88 -4.13 8.32
N ALA A 165 -17.88 -3.55 7.65
CA ALA A 165 -18.02 -3.70 6.20
C ALA A 165 -16.79 -3.16 5.46
N LEU A 166 -16.16 -2.08 5.96
CA LEU A 166 -14.96 -1.48 5.38
C LEU A 166 -13.72 -2.36 5.51
N ALA A 167 -13.64 -3.26 6.50
CA ALA A 167 -12.55 -4.23 6.62
C ALA A 167 -12.55 -5.23 5.45
N LYS A 168 -13.73 -5.53 4.89
CA LYS A 168 -13.88 -6.38 3.71
C LYS A 168 -13.58 -5.64 2.40
N GLY A 169 -13.64 -4.31 2.41
CA GLY A 169 -13.40 -3.42 1.27
C GLY A 169 -12.49 -2.22 1.59
N PRO A 170 -11.25 -2.45 2.08
CA PRO A 170 -10.37 -1.40 2.60
C PRO A 170 -9.96 -0.33 1.57
N SER A 171 -10.13 -0.58 0.27
CA SER A 171 -9.94 0.42 -0.80
C SER A 171 -10.86 1.64 -0.65
N ALA A 172 -11.97 1.51 0.09
CA ALA A 172 -12.80 2.68 0.42
C ALA A 172 -12.03 3.73 1.24
N LEU A 173 -11.11 3.32 2.11
CA LEU A 173 -10.31 4.24 2.94
C LEU A 173 -9.36 5.10 2.10
N THR A 174 -8.92 4.57 0.95
CA THR A 174 -7.98 5.23 0.04
C THR A 174 -8.67 6.06 -1.04
N ASN A 175 -9.98 5.89 -1.23
CA ASN A 175 -10.74 6.61 -2.23
C ASN A 175 -11.04 8.05 -1.80
N SER A 176 -11.23 8.95 -2.79
CA SER A 176 -11.70 10.31 -2.51
C SER A 176 -13.08 10.25 -1.86
N LEU A 177 -13.25 10.92 -0.72
CA LEU A 177 -14.53 10.96 -0.03
C LEU A 177 -15.55 11.73 -0.87
N GLU A 178 -15.21 12.96 -1.23
CA GLU A 178 -16.06 13.87 -2.00
C GLU A 178 -16.31 13.40 -3.43
N LYS A 179 -15.25 12.97 -4.14
CA LYS A 179 -15.37 12.67 -5.57
C LYS A 179 -15.92 11.26 -5.86
N ARG A 180 -15.91 10.35 -4.88
CA ARG A 180 -16.27 8.94 -5.12
C ARG A 180 -17.17 8.34 -4.05
N ILE A 181 -16.80 8.42 -2.78
CA ILE A 181 -17.54 7.72 -1.72
C ILE A 181 -18.92 8.35 -1.53
N ILE A 182 -19.00 9.69 -1.38
CA ILE A 182 -20.26 10.41 -1.17
C ILE A 182 -21.23 10.20 -2.35
N PRO A 183 -20.86 10.48 -3.62
CA PRO A 183 -21.79 10.33 -4.74
C PRO A 183 -22.36 8.91 -4.85
N ARG A 184 -21.51 7.90 -4.69
CA ARG A 184 -21.92 6.50 -4.81
C ARG A 184 -22.71 6.00 -3.62
N ALA A 185 -22.42 6.50 -2.41
CA ALA A 185 -23.22 6.21 -1.22
C ALA A 185 -24.64 6.80 -1.35
N SER A 186 -24.78 8.02 -1.89
CA SER A 186 -26.09 8.63 -2.16
C SER A 186 -26.92 7.79 -3.14
N VAL A 187 -26.31 7.29 -4.22
CA VAL A 187 -26.98 6.35 -5.14
C VAL A 187 -27.38 5.07 -4.42
N ALA A 188 -26.49 4.50 -3.58
CA ALA A 188 -26.81 3.31 -2.79
C ALA A 188 -28.03 3.52 -1.87
N GLN A 189 -28.07 4.65 -1.16
CA GLN A 189 -29.18 5.02 -0.29
C GLN A 189 -30.49 5.19 -1.07
N PHE A 190 -30.44 5.85 -2.23
CA PHE A 190 -31.60 5.99 -3.10
C PHE A 190 -32.15 4.62 -3.54
N LEU A 191 -31.28 3.72 -3.99
CA LEU A 191 -31.66 2.37 -4.42
C LEU A 191 -32.27 1.56 -3.26
N LEU A 192 -31.71 1.67 -2.05
CA LEU A 192 -32.29 1.05 -0.85
C LEU A 192 -33.67 1.61 -0.52
N LYS A 193 -33.83 2.94 -0.57
CA LYS A 193 -35.12 3.62 -0.30
C LYS A 193 -36.19 3.24 -1.32
N LYS A 194 -35.81 3.00 -2.58
CA LYS A 194 -36.71 2.55 -3.64
C LYS A 194 -36.97 1.04 -3.65
N GLY A 195 -36.34 0.28 -2.74
CA GLY A 195 -36.47 -1.18 -2.70
C GLY A 195 -35.78 -1.89 -3.87
N LEU A 196 -34.97 -1.18 -4.67
CA LEU A 196 -34.24 -1.71 -5.83
C LEU A 196 -32.97 -2.45 -5.43
N ARG A 197 -32.63 -2.45 -4.13
CA ARG A 197 -31.47 -3.14 -3.57
C ARG A 197 -31.82 -3.78 -2.23
N LYS A 198 -31.32 -4.99 -2.00
CA LYS A 198 -31.43 -5.67 -0.72
C LYS A 198 -30.58 -4.98 0.34
N LYS A 199 -31.10 -4.83 1.56
CA LYS A 199 -30.34 -4.32 2.72
C LYS A 199 -29.10 -5.15 3.06
N THR A 200 -29.10 -6.44 2.70
CA THR A 200 -27.97 -7.37 2.90
C THR A 200 -26.88 -7.28 1.83
N ALA A 201 -27.12 -6.55 0.73
CA ALA A 201 -26.13 -6.41 -0.32
C ALA A 201 -24.93 -5.60 0.17
N SER A 202 -23.71 -6.01 -0.21
CA SER A 202 -22.48 -5.32 0.19
C SER A 202 -22.51 -3.85 -0.21
N LEU A 203 -22.47 -2.95 0.76
CA LEU A 203 -22.42 -1.51 0.52
C LEU A 203 -21.02 -1.06 0.11
N THR A 204 -19.98 -1.76 0.57
CA THR A 204 -18.59 -1.48 0.20
C THR A 204 -18.31 -1.74 -1.26
N TRP A 205 -19.00 -2.72 -1.87
CA TRP A 205 -18.82 -3.03 -3.29
C TRP A 205 -19.08 -1.83 -4.22
N LEU A 206 -20.13 -1.04 -3.97
CA LEU A 206 -20.47 0.13 -4.81
C LEU A 206 -19.40 1.22 -4.77
N VAL A 207 -18.80 1.43 -3.59
CA VAL A 207 -17.79 2.49 -3.43
C VAL A 207 -16.41 2.06 -3.94
N VAL A 208 -16.14 0.74 -4.00
CA VAL A 208 -14.83 0.21 -4.44
C VAL A 208 -14.75 -0.20 -5.91
N MET A 209 -15.85 -0.63 -6.54
CA MET A 209 -15.88 -1.06 -7.95
C MET A 209 -15.41 0.03 -8.92
N SER A 210 -14.97 -0.33 -10.13
CA SER A 210 -14.58 0.66 -11.15
C SER A 210 -15.73 1.59 -11.53
N GLU A 211 -15.41 2.72 -12.18
CA GLU A 211 -16.45 3.63 -12.70
C GLU A 211 -17.32 2.98 -13.75
N LYS A 212 -16.71 2.25 -14.71
CA LYS A 212 -17.43 1.47 -15.70
C LYS A 212 -18.49 0.56 -15.05
N LEU A 213 -18.08 -0.28 -14.10
CA LEU A 213 -18.99 -1.20 -13.40
C LEU A 213 -20.05 -0.51 -12.53
N PHE A 214 -19.84 0.76 -12.17
CA PHE A 214 -20.81 1.52 -11.38
C PHE A 214 -21.91 2.14 -12.25
N LEU A 215 -21.58 2.46 -13.51
CA LEU A 215 -22.50 3.08 -14.46
C LEU A 215 -23.28 2.05 -15.29
N ASP A 216 -22.73 0.84 -15.46
CA ASP A 216 -23.39 -0.32 -16.08
C ASP A 216 -24.54 -0.86 -15.18
#